data_AF-A0A8X6GLE4-F1
#
_entry.id   AF-A0A8X6GLE4-F1
#
_cell.length_a   1.000
_cell.length_b   1.000
_cell.length_c   1.000
_cell.angle_alpha   90.00
_cell.angle_beta   90.00
_cell.angle_gamma   90.00
#
_symmetry.space_group_name_H-M   'P 1'
#
loop_
_entity.id
_entity.type
_entity.pdbx_description
1 polymer ?
#
loop_
_entity_poly.entity_id
_entity_poly.type
_entity_poly.pdbx_seq_one_letter_code
_entity_poly.pdbx_strand_id
1 'polypeptide(L)'
;MRTEKFEAMKRRLKSQQSSFTKLKTEQEAATRASFRVALEIAKRGKPFTDGEMIKECIIAVAEEMGPEKWFSLALDESTDVSDTAQVLLYIRGVDKSYEVHEELLHMYSIHGTTTGRDIFKGVEMAINQKNLRWKNLKSITTDGGKNMSGKDKGVVALVSKAVENDGGSKPLVLHCIIHQQSLCGKCLDMSEVLKPVISTVNFITSFGLNHQQFIEEIGENDLPYHTAVRWLSCGKVLQRFFELRAVIEIFLNEKHRPLTELQNNAWLWKLAFYVDLTKHVNELNLRLQGENQHLPDLYTNIKSFRKKLILFQSQLRSKCFSHFKTSEIFSHTTETEFPIDFAIETLSDLKINFDTSFSDFDAIVNQIKIFQNPFDTDIEILALELQMEMIDLQCSDIIKNKYQNSSLLEFYKSLPLTQFDNLLVGCFLFLVLLICARRPSPK
;
A
#
# COMPACT_ATOMS: atom_id res chain seq x y z
N MET A 1 -0.62 13.52 31.17
CA MET A 1 0.20 12.84 30.14
C MET A 1 -0.46 11.67 29.40
N ARG A 2 -0.96 10.59 30.05
CA ARG A 2 -1.60 9.43 29.35
C ARG A 2 -3.03 9.73 28.82
N THR A 3 -3.84 10.43 29.62
CA THR A 3 -5.20 10.88 29.27
C THR A 3 -5.21 11.97 28.20
N GLU A 4 -4.30 12.94 28.27
CA GLU A 4 -4.15 13.96 27.21
C GLU A 4 -3.69 13.36 25.88
N LYS A 5 -2.80 12.36 25.90
CA LYS A 5 -2.40 11.62 24.70
C LYS A 5 -3.58 10.81 24.14
N PHE A 6 -4.38 10.18 24.99
CA PHE A 6 -5.60 9.46 24.57
C PHE A 6 -6.63 10.41 23.96
N GLU A 7 -6.91 11.56 24.59
CA GLU A 7 -7.81 12.58 24.06
C GLU A 7 -7.27 13.27 22.81
N ALA A 8 -5.95 13.40 22.66
CA ALA A 8 -5.33 13.87 21.43
C ALA A 8 -5.45 12.83 20.30
N MET A 9 -5.31 11.54 20.62
CA MET A 9 -5.52 10.43 19.66
C MET A 9 -6.98 10.33 19.26
N LYS A 10 -7.91 10.47 20.21
CA LYS A 10 -9.36 10.51 19.98
C LYS A 10 -9.78 11.73 19.17
N ARG A 11 -9.18 12.90 19.42
CA ARG A 11 -9.37 14.10 18.58
C ARG A 11 -8.80 13.93 17.18
N ARG A 12 -7.62 13.32 17.02
CA ARG A 12 -7.05 12.96 15.71
C ARG A 12 -7.91 11.94 14.97
N LEU A 13 -8.41 10.91 15.65
CA LEU A 13 -9.30 9.91 15.09
C LEU A 13 -10.63 10.55 14.65
N LYS A 14 -11.25 11.38 15.51
CA LYS A 14 -12.45 12.14 15.15
C LYS A 14 -12.21 13.13 14.00
N SER A 15 -11.03 13.74 13.94
CA SER A 15 -10.63 14.63 12.84
C SER A 15 -10.42 13.86 11.53
N GLN A 16 -9.80 12.67 11.59
CA GLN A 16 -9.61 11.79 10.43
C GLN A 16 -10.93 11.18 9.94
N GLN A 17 -11.83 10.82 10.84
CA GLN A 17 -13.18 10.30 10.53
C GLN A 17 -14.17 11.38 10.08
N SER A 18 -13.76 12.65 10.06
CA SER A 18 -14.69 13.75 9.83
C SER A 18 -15.16 13.83 8.38
N SER A 19 -14.45 13.25 7.42
CA SER A 19 -14.83 13.27 6.00
C SER A 19 -16.06 12.39 5.75
N PHE A 20 -16.08 11.13 6.24
CA PHE A 20 -17.27 10.28 6.14
C PHE A 20 -18.32 10.53 7.22
N THR A 21 -18.02 11.34 8.24
CA THR A 21 -19.03 11.82 9.20
C THR A 21 -19.68 13.14 8.76
N LYS A 22 -18.99 13.97 7.96
CA LYS A 22 -19.55 15.12 7.21
C LYS A 22 -20.26 14.71 5.92
N LEU A 23 -20.13 13.45 5.49
CA LEU A 23 -20.80 12.90 4.31
C LEU A 23 -22.31 12.74 4.59
N LYS A 24 -23.04 13.87 4.51
CA LYS A 24 -24.50 14.06 4.45
C LYS A 24 -25.30 13.09 5.34
N THR A 25 -25.81 13.58 6.47
CA THR A 25 -26.96 12.91 7.13
C THR A 25 -28.10 12.79 6.12
N GLU A 26 -28.80 11.66 6.11
CA GLU A 26 -29.96 11.44 5.21
C GLU A 26 -30.97 12.60 5.27
N GLN A 27 -31.08 13.27 6.42
CA GLN A 27 -31.89 14.47 6.60
C GLN A 27 -31.46 15.63 5.69
N GLU A 28 -30.17 15.97 5.58
CA GLU A 28 -29.75 17.06 4.69
C GLU A 28 -29.89 16.70 3.21
N ALA A 29 -29.67 15.43 2.85
CA ALA A 29 -29.90 14.94 1.49
C ALA A 29 -31.39 15.00 1.15
N ALA A 30 -32.26 14.57 2.07
CA ALA A 30 -33.71 14.68 1.94
C ALA A 30 -34.16 16.14 1.85
N THR A 31 -33.56 17.03 2.65
CA THR A 31 -33.84 18.48 2.58
C THR A 31 -33.46 19.04 1.21
N ARG A 32 -32.25 18.78 0.69
CA ARG A 32 -31.87 19.24 -0.66
C ARG A 32 -32.71 18.62 -1.78
N ALA A 33 -33.03 17.33 -1.69
CA ALA A 33 -33.92 16.64 -2.62
C ALA A 33 -35.30 17.33 -2.64
N SER A 34 -35.84 17.64 -1.46
CA SER A 34 -37.14 18.31 -1.34
C SER A 34 -37.13 19.72 -1.96
N PHE A 35 -36.06 20.50 -1.78
CA PHE A 35 -35.90 21.81 -2.43
C PHE A 35 -35.76 21.71 -3.95
N ARG A 36 -35.03 20.72 -4.46
CA ARG A 36 -34.90 20.48 -5.91
C ARG A 36 -36.23 20.09 -6.55
N VAL A 37 -36.99 19.21 -5.90
CA VAL A 37 -38.34 18.83 -6.33
C VAL A 37 -39.26 20.05 -6.32
N ALA A 38 -39.24 20.86 -5.25
CA ALA A 38 -40.05 22.07 -5.15
C ALA A 38 -39.70 23.09 -6.25
N LEU A 39 -38.42 23.27 -6.57
CA LEU A 39 -37.97 24.14 -7.65
C LEU A 39 -38.49 23.68 -9.02
N GLU A 40 -38.44 22.38 -9.29
CA GLU A 40 -38.84 21.84 -10.60
C GLU A 40 -40.35 21.88 -10.80
N ILE A 41 -41.12 21.66 -9.74
CA ILE A 41 -42.57 21.91 -9.71
C ILE A 41 -42.86 23.39 -9.97
N ALA A 42 -42.15 24.30 -9.29
CA ALA A 42 -42.38 25.74 -9.40
C ALA A 42 -42.05 26.28 -10.81
N LYS A 43 -40.98 25.79 -11.46
CA LYS A 43 -40.63 26.19 -12.83
C LYS A 43 -41.67 25.76 -13.86
N ARG A 44 -42.25 24.57 -13.68
CA ARG A 44 -43.17 23.99 -14.67
C ARG A 44 -44.60 24.50 -14.49
N GLY A 45 -45.01 24.79 -13.26
CA GLY A 45 -46.36 25.30 -12.97
C GLY A 45 -47.48 24.34 -13.41
N LYS A 46 -47.16 23.04 -13.57
CA LYS A 46 -48.07 22.02 -14.10
C LYS A 46 -48.69 21.16 -12.97
N PRO A 47 -49.86 20.55 -13.21
CA PRO A 47 -50.47 19.62 -12.26
C PRO A 47 -49.63 18.35 -12.08
N PHE A 48 -49.74 17.73 -10.89
CA PHE A 48 -49.07 16.48 -10.48
C PHE A 48 -49.49 15.21 -11.24
N THR A 49 -50.02 15.36 -12.45
CA THR A 49 -50.48 14.28 -13.34
C THR A 49 -49.65 14.21 -14.63
N ASP A 50 -48.73 15.16 -14.85
CA ASP A 50 -47.79 15.14 -15.98
C ASP A 50 -46.66 14.15 -15.70
N GLY A 51 -46.67 13.01 -16.39
CA GLY A 51 -45.72 11.93 -16.21
C GLY A 51 -44.26 12.32 -16.46
N GLU A 52 -44.01 13.32 -17.31
CA GLU A 52 -42.66 13.81 -17.61
C GLU A 52 -42.11 14.68 -16.47
N MET A 53 -42.97 15.52 -15.89
CA MET A 53 -42.65 16.26 -14.65
C MET A 53 -42.39 15.32 -13.47
N ILE A 54 -43.20 14.27 -13.32
CA ILE A 54 -43.03 13.28 -12.25
C ILE A 54 -41.71 12.52 -12.45
N LYS A 55 -41.39 12.11 -13.67
CA LYS A 55 -40.13 11.43 -14.00
C LYS A 55 -38.91 12.28 -13.62
N GLU A 56 -38.92 13.56 -13.95
CA GLU A 56 -37.81 14.46 -13.60
C GLU A 56 -37.72 14.75 -12.09
N CYS A 57 -38.84 14.88 -11.39
CA CYS A 57 -38.82 14.98 -9.93
C CYS A 57 -38.22 13.71 -9.29
N ILE A 58 -38.58 12.52 -9.81
CA ILE A 58 -38.02 11.25 -9.35
C ILE A 58 -36.53 11.17 -9.65
N ILE A 59 -36.07 11.64 -10.82
CA ILE A 59 -34.63 11.72 -11.16
C ILE A 59 -33.93 12.70 -10.21
N ALA A 60 -34.47 13.89 -9.95
CA ALA A 60 -33.86 14.86 -9.04
C ALA A 60 -33.75 14.34 -7.59
N VAL A 61 -34.75 13.58 -7.13
CA VAL A 61 -34.70 12.85 -5.85
C VAL A 61 -33.65 11.76 -5.92
N ALA A 62 -33.63 10.95 -6.99
CA ALA A 62 -32.65 9.89 -7.18
C ALA A 62 -31.22 10.43 -7.32
N GLU A 63 -31.00 11.64 -7.81
CA GLU A 63 -29.69 12.29 -7.87
C GLU A 63 -29.25 12.82 -6.50
N GLU A 64 -30.16 13.43 -5.73
CA GLU A 64 -29.83 13.98 -4.40
C GLU A 64 -29.71 12.91 -3.33
N MET A 65 -30.62 11.94 -3.36
CA MET A 65 -30.72 10.79 -2.45
C MET A 65 -29.94 9.58 -2.96
N GLY A 66 -29.47 9.60 -4.21
CA GLY A 66 -28.78 8.51 -4.88
C GLY A 66 -27.50 8.10 -4.17
N PRO A 67 -27.41 6.85 -3.70
CA PRO A 67 -26.20 6.31 -3.12
C PRO A 67 -25.42 5.59 -4.22
N GLU A 68 -24.75 6.32 -5.11
CA GLU A 68 -23.67 5.71 -5.90
C GLU A 68 -22.33 6.29 -5.47
N LYS A 69 -22.07 6.15 -4.17
CA LYS A 69 -20.75 6.35 -3.60
C LYS A 69 -20.03 5.02 -3.68
N TRP A 70 -19.17 4.86 -4.66
CA TRP A 70 -18.30 3.70 -4.70
C TRP A 70 -17.14 3.89 -3.73
N PHE A 71 -16.78 2.79 -3.09
CA PHE A 71 -15.72 2.79 -2.09
C PHE A 71 -14.92 1.49 -2.17
N SER A 72 -13.74 1.52 -1.56
CA SER A 72 -12.93 0.35 -1.30
C SER A 72 -12.65 0.26 0.18
N LEU A 73 -12.29 -0.95 0.61
CA LEU A 73 -11.86 -1.22 1.96
C LEU A 73 -10.42 -1.72 1.93
N ALA A 74 -9.64 -1.31 2.93
CA ALA A 74 -8.41 -2.01 3.25
C ALA A 74 -8.43 -2.43 4.71
N LEU A 75 -8.04 -3.67 4.95
CA LEU A 75 -7.99 -4.29 6.26
C LEU A 75 -6.56 -4.66 6.61
N ASP A 76 -6.17 -4.31 7.83
CA ASP A 76 -4.91 -4.73 8.43
C ASP A 76 -5.21 -5.29 9.82
N GLU A 77 -4.74 -6.51 10.08
CA GLU A 77 -4.77 -7.09 11.42
C GLU A 77 -3.40 -6.91 12.06
N SER A 78 -3.38 -6.42 13.29
CA SER A 78 -2.18 -6.35 14.11
C SER A 78 -2.47 -6.83 15.52
N THR A 79 -1.49 -7.40 16.20
CA THR A 79 -1.58 -7.68 17.64
C THR A 79 -1.06 -6.50 18.43
N ASP A 80 -1.84 -6.01 19.40
CA ASP A 80 -1.38 -4.96 20.30
C ASP A 80 -0.44 -5.50 21.40
N VAL A 81 0.06 -4.60 22.24
CA VAL A 81 0.99 -4.91 23.35
C VAL A 81 0.38 -5.80 24.44
N SER A 82 -0.93 -6.05 24.39
CA SER A 82 -1.65 -6.95 25.29
C SER A 82 -2.06 -8.25 24.61
N ASP A 83 -1.41 -8.60 23.50
CA ASP A 83 -1.70 -9.77 22.65
C ASP A 83 -3.16 -9.83 22.18
N THR A 84 -3.86 -8.68 22.17
CA THR A 84 -5.21 -8.57 21.63
C THR A 84 -5.13 -8.18 20.16
N ALA A 85 -5.83 -8.92 19.30
CA ALA A 85 -5.88 -8.61 17.89
C ALA A 85 -6.72 -7.34 17.66
N GLN A 86 -6.15 -6.41 16.92
CA GLN A 86 -6.74 -5.15 16.48
C GLN A 86 -6.87 -5.19 14.96
N VAL A 87 -8.09 -5.04 14.46
CA VAL A 87 -8.36 -4.89 13.02
C VAL A 87 -8.59 -3.43 12.72
N LEU A 88 -7.77 -2.88 11.84
CA LEU A 88 -7.94 -1.56 11.27
C LEU A 88 -8.73 -1.69 9.96
N LEU A 89 -9.85 -0.99 9.88
CA LEU A 89 -10.67 -0.90 8.68
C LEU A 89 -10.54 0.51 8.12
N TYR A 90 -9.85 0.63 7.00
CA TYR A 90 -9.77 1.88 6.26
C TYR A 90 -10.76 1.86 5.10
N ILE A 91 -11.30 3.04 4.80
CA ILE A 91 -12.16 3.26 3.64
C ILE A 91 -11.52 4.32 2.75
N ARG A 92 -11.62 4.09 1.44
CA ARG A 92 -11.37 5.12 0.44
C ARG A 92 -12.58 5.20 -0.46
N GLY A 93 -13.00 6.42 -0.76
CA GLY A 93 -14.18 6.66 -1.58
C GLY A 93 -14.02 7.96 -2.35
N VAL A 94 -14.86 8.13 -3.36
CA VAL A 94 -14.90 9.36 -4.15
C VAL A 94 -16.27 10.00 -3.97
N ASP A 95 -16.29 11.32 -3.78
CA ASP A 95 -17.54 12.07 -3.64
C ASP A 95 -18.07 12.57 -5.00
N LYS A 96 -19.21 13.29 -4.98
CA LYS A 96 -19.85 13.83 -6.19
C LYS A 96 -19.00 14.90 -6.89
N SER A 97 -18.02 15.47 -6.20
CA SER A 97 -17.04 16.43 -6.73
C SER A 97 -15.77 15.74 -7.21
N TYR A 98 -15.77 14.40 -7.26
CA TYR A 98 -14.65 13.56 -7.63
C TYR A 98 -13.43 13.71 -6.69
N GLU A 99 -13.63 14.24 -5.50
CA GLU A 99 -12.57 14.31 -4.50
C GLU A 99 -12.40 12.93 -3.85
N VAL A 100 -11.13 12.50 -3.77
CA VAL A 100 -10.76 11.24 -3.14
C VAL A 100 -10.67 11.46 -1.63
N HIS A 101 -11.45 10.70 -0.88
CA HIS A 101 -11.44 10.70 0.58
C HIS A 101 -10.92 9.37 1.09
N GLU A 102 -9.89 9.41 1.92
CA GLU A 102 -9.31 8.23 2.58
C GLU A 102 -9.32 8.46 4.09
N GLU A 103 -9.90 7.53 4.86
CA GLU A 103 -9.93 7.61 6.32
C GLU A 103 -9.96 6.25 7.02
N LEU A 104 -9.62 6.24 8.30
CA LEU A 104 -9.80 5.09 9.17
C LEU A 104 -11.27 4.99 9.59
N LEU A 105 -12.01 4.08 8.94
CA LEU A 105 -13.43 3.87 9.17
C LEU A 105 -13.70 3.35 10.58
N HIS A 106 -12.93 2.35 11.01
CA HIS A 106 -13.07 1.75 12.33
C HIS A 106 -11.81 1.02 12.79
N MET A 107 -11.70 0.82 14.10
CA MET A 107 -10.71 -0.06 14.72
C MET A 107 -11.45 -1.01 15.67
N TYR A 108 -11.33 -2.31 15.42
CA TYR A 108 -11.98 -3.35 16.21
C TYR A 108 -10.95 -4.10 17.04
N SER A 109 -11.17 -4.16 18.36
CA SER A 109 -10.48 -5.14 19.20
C SER A 109 -11.25 -6.45 19.14
N ILE A 110 -10.58 -7.52 18.74
CA ILE A 110 -11.15 -8.87 18.68
C ILE A 110 -10.65 -9.65 19.88
N HIS A 111 -11.59 -10.11 20.72
CA HIS A 111 -11.30 -10.93 21.89
C HIS A 111 -11.59 -12.41 21.60
N GLY A 112 -10.65 -13.30 21.93
CA GLY A 112 -10.80 -14.74 21.71
C GLY A 112 -10.23 -15.18 20.36
N THR A 113 -11.09 -15.50 19.39
CA THR A 113 -10.69 -16.01 18.07
C THR A 113 -10.61 -14.92 17.01
N THR A 114 -9.61 -14.97 16.14
CA THR A 114 -9.43 -14.05 15.00
C THR A 114 -9.83 -14.72 13.68
N THR A 115 -10.99 -15.38 13.64
CA THR A 115 -11.42 -16.04 12.39
C THR A 115 -11.91 -15.01 11.38
N GLY A 116 -11.91 -15.36 10.09
CA GLY A 116 -12.45 -14.48 9.05
C GLY A 116 -13.90 -14.05 9.28
N ARG A 117 -14.69 -14.88 10.00
CA ARG A 117 -16.07 -14.53 10.38
C ARG A 117 -16.13 -13.48 11.48
N ASP A 118 -15.21 -13.53 12.44
CA ASP A 118 -15.15 -12.56 13.54
C ASP A 118 -14.76 -11.17 13.00
N ILE A 119 -13.78 -11.14 12.09
CA ILE A 119 -13.37 -9.92 11.40
C ILE A 119 -14.51 -9.39 10.51
N PHE A 120 -15.16 -10.26 9.73
CA PHE A 120 -16.27 -9.87 8.86
C PHE A 120 -17.44 -9.22 9.61
N LYS A 121 -17.78 -9.70 10.82
CA LYS A 121 -18.81 -9.05 11.65
C LYS A 121 -18.45 -7.60 11.97
N GLY A 122 -17.18 -7.33 12.28
CA GLY A 122 -16.68 -5.98 12.46
C GLY A 122 -16.91 -5.13 11.20
N VAL A 123 -16.51 -5.64 10.04
CA VAL A 123 -16.73 -4.95 8.75
C VAL A 123 -18.20 -4.67 8.51
N GLU A 124 -19.07 -5.67 8.69
CA GLU A 124 -20.52 -5.54 8.50
C GLU A 124 -21.13 -4.48 9.42
N MET A 125 -20.71 -4.45 10.69
CA MET A 125 -21.11 -3.39 11.61
C MET A 125 -20.67 -2.00 11.13
N ALA A 126 -19.44 -1.85 10.63
CA ALA A 126 -18.94 -0.57 10.09
C ALA A 126 -19.78 -0.10 8.89
N ILE A 127 -20.02 -0.99 7.93
CA ILE A 127 -20.79 -0.70 6.72
C ILE A 127 -22.21 -0.27 7.09
N ASN A 128 -22.87 -1.01 7.99
CA ASN A 128 -24.22 -0.69 8.45
C ASN A 128 -24.28 0.64 9.22
N GLN A 129 -23.33 0.88 10.14
CA GLN A 129 -23.28 2.14 10.92
C GLN A 129 -23.09 3.38 10.03
N LYS A 130 -22.42 3.23 8.89
CA LYS A 130 -22.17 4.31 7.94
C LYS A 130 -23.19 4.35 6.79
N ASN A 131 -24.22 3.51 6.85
CA ASN A 131 -25.27 3.39 5.84
C ASN A 131 -24.69 3.20 4.42
N LEU A 132 -23.61 2.42 4.33
CA LEU A 132 -22.97 2.07 3.07
C LEU A 132 -23.65 0.82 2.49
N ARG A 133 -23.73 0.75 1.16
CA ARG A 133 -24.29 -0.40 0.44
C ARG A 133 -23.17 -1.31 -0.04
N TRP A 134 -23.32 -2.61 0.18
CA TRP A 134 -22.35 -3.60 -0.27
C TRP A 134 -22.18 -3.59 -1.78
N LYS A 135 -23.26 -3.41 -2.54
CA LYS A 135 -23.20 -3.35 -4.02
C LYS A 135 -22.28 -2.26 -4.58
N ASN A 136 -21.94 -1.27 -3.76
CA ASN A 136 -21.06 -0.16 -4.13
C ASN A 136 -19.58 -0.41 -3.77
N LEU A 137 -19.26 -1.51 -3.08
CA LEU A 137 -17.88 -1.87 -2.77
C LEU A 137 -17.19 -2.36 -4.05
N LYS A 138 -16.16 -1.65 -4.49
CA LYS A 138 -15.44 -1.96 -5.74
C LYS A 138 -14.17 -2.77 -5.53
N SER A 139 -13.50 -2.59 -4.39
CA SER A 139 -12.31 -3.38 -4.08
C SER A 139 -12.11 -3.60 -2.58
N ILE A 140 -11.39 -4.67 -2.27
CA ILE A 140 -10.96 -5.01 -0.92
C ILE A 140 -9.48 -5.38 -0.94
N THR A 141 -8.71 -4.73 -0.06
CA THR A 141 -7.29 -5.01 0.14
C THR A 141 -7.06 -5.62 1.51
N THR A 142 -6.31 -6.72 1.59
CA THR A 142 -5.98 -7.38 2.88
C THR A 142 -4.50 -7.76 2.94
N ASP A 143 -4.00 -8.17 4.10
CA ASP A 143 -2.64 -8.69 4.29
C ASP A 143 -2.46 -10.14 3.78
N GLY A 144 -3.50 -10.74 3.21
CA GLY A 144 -3.46 -12.10 2.67
C GLY A 144 -3.43 -13.22 3.72
N GLY A 145 -3.54 -12.91 5.02
CA GLY A 145 -3.61 -13.90 6.09
C GLY A 145 -4.74 -14.92 5.87
N LYS A 146 -4.62 -16.14 6.41
CA LYS A 146 -5.59 -17.24 6.15
C LYS A 146 -7.03 -16.88 6.56
N ASN A 147 -7.18 -16.09 7.61
CA ASN A 147 -8.46 -15.55 8.07
C ASN A 147 -9.01 -14.45 7.14
N MET A 148 -8.16 -13.74 6.39
CA MET A 148 -8.57 -12.76 5.39
C MET A 148 -8.88 -13.42 4.03
N SER A 149 -7.96 -14.24 3.52
CA SER A 149 -7.95 -14.77 2.15
C SER A 149 -8.55 -16.17 1.99
N GLY A 150 -9.00 -16.81 3.08
CA GLY A 150 -9.58 -18.15 3.04
C GLY A 150 -10.78 -18.27 2.08
N LYS A 151 -10.75 -19.31 1.24
CA LYS A 151 -11.69 -19.51 0.11
C LYS A 151 -13.18 -19.41 0.48
N ASP A 152 -13.58 -19.99 1.61
CA ASP A 152 -14.98 -20.07 2.01
C ASP A 152 -15.33 -19.23 3.24
N LYS A 153 -14.38 -19.15 4.17
CA LYS A 153 -14.55 -18.56 5.51
C LYS A 153 -13.67 -17.32 5.74
N GLY A 154 -12.85 -16.94 4.76
CA GLY A 154 -12.03 -15.73 4.84
C GLY A 154 -12.89 -14.47 4.70
N VAL A 155 -12.41 -13.35 5.25
CA VAL A 155 -13.08 -12.05 5.13
C VAL A 155 -13.41 -11.71 3.68
N VAL A 156 -12.45 -11.89 2.76
CA VAL A 156 -12.64 -11.60 1.33
C VAL A 156 -13.81 -12.40 0.74
N ALA A 157 -13.91 -13.68 1.08
CA ALA A 157 -14.98 -14.55 0.60
C ALA A 157 -16.35 -14.13 1.16
N LEU A 158 -16.40 -13.76 2.45
CA LEU A 158 -17.63 -13.30 3.10
C LEU A 158 -18.08 -11.93 2.58
N VAL A 159 -17.15 -11.00 2.38
CA VAL A 159 -17.41 -9.70 1.76
C VAL A 159 -17.91 -9.87 0.34
N SER A 160 -17.25 -10.71 -0.48
CA SER A 160 -17.69 -10.96 -1.87
C SER A 160 -19.13 -11.48 -1.92
N LYS A 161 -19.49 -12.42 -1.04
CA LYS A 161 -20.87 -12.92 -0.90
C LYS A 161 -21.85 -11.83 -0.49
N ALA A 162 -21.46 -10.94 0.44
CA ALA A 162 -22.31 -9.82 0.86
C ALA A 162 -22.55 -8.82 -0.28
N VAL A 163 -21.54 -8.55 -1.11
CA VAL A 163 -21.65 -7.71 -2.31
C VAL A 163 -22.60 -8.33 -3.33
N GLU A 164 -22.42 -9.62 -3.64
CA GLU A 164 -23.27 -10.35 -4.59
C GLU A 164 -24.72 -10.41 -4.11
N ASN A 165 -24.96 -10.66 -2.81
CA ASN A 165 -26.30 -10.67 -2.21
C ASN A 165 -26.99 -9.31 -2.26
N ASP A 166 -26.24 -8.20 -2.28
CA ASP A 166 -26.78 -6.84 -2.42
C ASP A 166 -26.95 -6.41 -3.90
N GLY A 167 -26.69 -7.32 -4.85
CA GLY A 167 -26.80 -7.08 -6.29
C GLY A 167 -25.58 -6.40 -6.92
N GLY A 168 -24.43 -6.40 -6.25
CA GLY A 168 -23.17 -5.88 -6.78
C GLY A 168 -22.36 -6.92 -7.55
N SER A 169 -21.40 -6.45 -8.33
CA SER A 169 -20.38 -7.31 -8.94
C SER A 169 -19.29 -7.67 -7.93
N LYS A 170 -18.67 -8.83 -8.11
CA LYS A 170 -17.58 -9.29 -7.24
C LYS A 170 -16.48 -8.22 -7.13
N PRO A 171 -16.07 -7.81 -5.92
CA PRO A 171 -15.08 -6.76 -5.74
C PRO A 171 -13.70 -7.23 -6.21
N LEU A 172 -12.89 -6.28 -6.69
CA LEU A 172 -11.47 -6.53 -6.95
C LEU A 172 -10.76 -6.82 -5.63
N VAL A 173 -10.09 -7.96 -5.56
CA VAL A 173 -9.33 -8.38 -4.38
C VAL A 173 -7.86 -8.14 -4.65
N LEU A 174 -7.22 -7.33 -3.81
CA LEU A 174 -5.78 -7.15 -3.84
C LEU A 174 -5.15 -7.56 -2.52
N HIS A 175 -3.94 -8.07 -2.60
CA HIS A 175 -3.10 -8.24 -1.44
C HIS A 175 -2.26 -6.97 -1.25
N CYS A 176 -2.18 -6.50 -0.01
CA CYS A 176 -1.49 -5.28 0.38
C CYS A 176 -0.08 -5.21 -0.21
N ILE A 177 0.18 -4.17 -1.02
CA ILE A 177 1.45 -4.03 -1.75
C ILE A 177 2.67 -3.95 -0.83
N ILE A 178 2.54 -3.29 0.33
CA ILE A 178 3.61 -3.18 1.33
C ILE A 178 3.82 -4.54 2.01
N HIS A 179 2.74 -5.28 2.24
CA HIS A 179 2.86 -6.61 2.81
C HIS A 179 3.53 -7.58 1.83
N GLN A 180 3.11 -7.60 0.55
CA GLN A 180 3.78 -8.37 -0.51
C GLN A 180 5.27 -8.02 -0.64
N GLN A 181 5.61 -6.73 -0.65
CA GLN A 181 7.00 -6.28 -0.66
C GLN A 181 7.77 -6.77 0.58
N SER A 182 7.15 -6.70 1.76
CA SER A 182 7.75 -7.19 3.00
C SER A 182 7.94 -8.70 3.00
N LEU A 183 7.04 -9.48 2.36
CA LEU A 183 7.19 -10.92 2.20
C LEU A 183 8.37 -11.25 1.29
N CYS A 184 8.55 -10.52 0.18
CA CYS A 184 9.71 -10.69 -0.70
C CYS A 184 11.04 -10.49 0.04
N GLY A 185 11.10 -9.53 0.98
CA GLY A 185 12.29 -9.35 1.82
C GLY A 185 12.51 -10.47 2.84
N LYS A 186 11.43 -11.04 3.40
CA LYS A 186 11.53 -12.18 4.35
C LYS A 186 11.99 -13.48 3.68
N CYS A 187 11.76 -13.64 2.39
CA CYS A 187 12.22 -14.80 1.62
C CYS A 187 13.72 -14.77 1.31
N LEU A 188 14.43 -13.66 1.59
CA LEU A 188 15.88 -13.60 1.47
C LEU A 188 16.53 -14.25 2.70
N ASP A 189 17.17 -15.40 2.51
CA ASP A 189 17.98 -16.02 3.57
C ASP A 189 19.29 -15.26 3.77
N MET A 190 19.26 -14.27 4.67
CA MET A 190 20.44 -13.54 5.10
C MET A 190 21.00 -14.10 6.42
N SER A 191 20.59 -15.30 6.84
CA SER A 191 20.86 -15.80 8.19
C SER A 191 22.34 -15.97 8.50
N GLU A 192 23.14 -16.33 7.48
CA GLU A 192 24.60 -16.45 7.56
C GLU A 192 25.28 -15.11 7.96
N VAL A 193 24.76 -13.98 7.48
CA VAL A 193 25.29 -12.66 7.80
C VAL A 193 24.60 -12.06 9.02
N LEU A 194 23.28 -12.24 9.15
CA LEU A 194 22.51 -11.61 10.21
C LEU A 194 22.74 -12.21 11.59
N LYS A 195 22.92 -13.53 11.72
CA LYS A 195 23.11 -14.15 13.03
C LYS A 195 24.37 -13.61 13.72
N PRO A 196 25.56 -13.57 13.07
CA PRO A 196 26.76 -12.94 13.65
C PRO A 196 26.56 -11.46 13.99
N VAL A 197 25.95 -10.68 13.07
CA VAL A 197 25.73 -9.25 13.26
C VAL A 197 24.81 -8.98 14.45
N ILE A 198 23.64 -9.62 14.50
CA ILE A 198 22.66 -9.42 15.58
C ILE A 198 23.23 -9.86 16.92
N SER A 199 23.92 -11.01 16.97
CA SER A 199 24.57 -11.48 18.21
C SER A 199 25.57 -10.45 18.74
N THR A 200 26.35 -9.85 17.83
CA THR A 200 27.34 -8.83 18.17
C THR A 200 26.70 -7.51 18.61
N VAL A 201 25.73 -7.01 17.85
CA VAL A 201 24.98 -5.79 18.18
C VAL A 201 24.31 -5.94 19.54
N ASN A 202 23.65 -7.07 19.80
CA ASN A 202 23.00 -7.34 21.08
C ASN A 202 24.02 -7.38 22.23
N PHE A 203 25.19 -7.97 22.02
CA PHE A 203 26.25 -7.99 23.05
C PHE A 203 26.78 -6.59 23.38
N ILE A 204 26.99 -5.75 22.38
CA ILE A 204 27.46 -4.38 22.56
C ILE A 204 26.39 -3.53 23.28
N THR A 205 25.14 -3.65 22.85
CA THR A 205 24.07 -2.73 23.25
C THR A 205 23.24 -3.17 24.46
N SER A 206 23.24 -4.46 24.83
CA SER A 206 22.42 -4.97 25.95
C SER A 206 23.04 -4.75 27.33
N PHE A 207 24.32 -4.37 27.42
CA PHE A 207 25.00 -4.10 28.68
C PHE A 207 25.38 -2.62 28.75
N GLY A 208 24.81 -1.87 29.70
CA GLY A 208 25.00 -0.41 29.80
C GLY A 208 26.47 0.03 29.87
N LEU A 209 27.34 -0.76 30.50
CA LEU A 209 28.78 -0.53 30.53
C LEU A 209 29.46 -0.77 29.17
N ASN A 210 29.06 -1.81 28.43
CA ASN A 210 29.62 -2.09 27.11
C ASN A 210 29.18 -1.04 26.08
N HIS A 211 27.92 -0.61 26.15
CA HIS A 211 27.37 0.44 25.29
C HIS A 211 28.08 1.77 25.53
N GLN A 212 28.27 2.15 26.79
CA GLN A 212 29.00 3.37 27.14
C GLN A 212 30.46 3.33 26.70
N GLN A 213 31.17 2.22 26.92
CA GLN A 213 32.56 2.04 26.48
C GLN A 213 32.70 2.06 24.95
N PHE A 214 31.77 1.43 24.23
CA PHE A 214 31.75 1.46 22.76
C PHE A 214 31.42 2.86 22.22
N ILE A 215 30.55 3.63 22.90
CA ILE A 215 30.27 5.03 22.54
C ILE A 215 31.50 5.92 22.70
N GLU A 216 32.30 5.71 23.76
CA GLU A 216 33.56 6.43 23.99
C GLU A 216 34.57 6.20 22.85
N GLU A 217 34.57 5.02 22.23
CA GLU A 217 35.44 4.69 21.09
C GLU A 217 35.00 5.31 19.75
N ILE A 218 33.71 5.60 19.56
CA ILE A 218 33.15 6.02 18.24
C ILE A 218 32.82 7.52 18.12
N GLY A 219 32.80 8.29 19.22
CA GLY A 219 32.69 9.76 19.18
C GLY A 219 31.41 10.30 18.52
N GLU A 220 30.25 9.99 19.11
CA GLU A 220 28.89 10.56 18.83
C GLU A 220 27.98 9.91 17.77
N ASN A 221 28.23 8.71 17.24
CA ASN A 221 27.24 8.04 16.35
C ASN A 221 26.98 6.57 16.71
N ASP A 222 25.93 6.35 17.51
CA ASP A 222 25.53 5.07 18.12
C ASP A 222 25.17 3.96 17.08
N LEU A 223 25.31 2.71 17.50
CA LEU A 223 24.88 1.51 16.77
C LEU A 223 23.41 1.25 17.14
N PRO A 224 22.45 1.37 16.19
CA PRO A 224 21.04 1.28 16.54
C PRO A 224 20.67 -0.10 17.12
N TYR A 225 20.04 -0.10 18.30
CA TYR A 225 19.55 -1.32 18.97
C TYR A 225 18.60 -2.11 18.06
N HIS A 226 18.82 -3.42 17.94
CA HIS A 226 17.98 -4.30 17.13
C HIS A 226 17.03 -5.12 18.00
N THR A 227 15.77 -4.70 18.11
CA THR A 227 14.69 -5.64 18.40
C THR A 227 14.29 -6.33 17.10
N ALA A 228 14.10 -7.65 17.12
CA ALA A 228 13.79 -8.53 15.97
C ALA A 228 12.47 -8.24 15.21
N VAL A 229 11.99 -6.99 15.20
CA VAL A 229 10.62 -6.66 14.84
C VAL A 229 10.49 -6.14 13.41
N ARG A 230 11.54 -5.69 12.70
CA ARG A 230 11.38 -5.12 11.34
C ARG A 230 12.55 -5.38 10.38
N TRP A 231 12.25 -5.96 9.21
CA TRP A 231 13.19 -6.06 8.08
C TRP A 231 13.80 -4.70 7.67
N LEU A 232 13.07 -3.59 7.79
CA LEU A 232 13.56 -2.26 7.40
C LEU A 232 14.64 -1.69 8.35
N SER A 233 14.67 -2.13 9.62
CA SER A 233 15.77 -1.77 10.54
C SER A 233 17.04 -2.58 10.29
N CYS A 234 16.91 -3.74 9.62
CA CYS A 234 18.02 -4.63 9.31
C CYS A 234 19.08 -3.96 8.42
N GLY A 235 18.67 -3.28 7.34
CA GLY A 235 19.61 -2.64 6.41
C GLY A 235 20.47 -1.56 7.07
N LYS A 236 19.88 -0.77 7.97
CA LYS A 236 20.61 0.25 8.74
C LYS A 236 21.63 -0.37 9.70
N VAL A 237 21.26 -1.46 10.37
CA VAL A 237 22.15 -2.20 11.27
C VAL A 237 23.31 -2.81 10.48
N LEU A 238 23.04 -3.47 9.35
CA LEU A 238 24.07 -4.03 8.47
C LEU A 238 25.04 -2.95 7.98
N GLN A 239 24.50 -1.80 7.52
CA GLN A 239 25.33 -0.70 7.02
C GLN A 239 26.26 -0.19 8.12
N ARG A 240 25.71 0.09 9.31
CA ARG A 240 26.49 0.63 10.43
C ARG A 240 27.51 -0.39 10.94
N PHE A 241 27.15 -1.66 11.00
CA PHE A 241 28.05 -2.75 11.36
C PHE A 241 29.23 -2.83 10.38
N PHE A 242 28.97 -2.74 9.06
CA PHE A 242 30.01 -2.75 8.04
C PHE A 242 30.97 -1.54 8.19
N GLU A 243 30.44 -0.34 8.42
CA GLU A 243 31.23 0.87 8.64
C GLU A 243 32.12 0.77 9.88
N LEU A 244 31.61 0.21 10.98
CA LEU A 244 32.30 0.10 12.26
C LEU A 244 33.09 -1.20 12.44
N ARG A 245 33.16 -2.07 11.43
CA ARG A 245 33.70 -3.44 11.55
C ARG A 245 35.10 -3.53 12.18
N ALA A 246 35.98 -2.58 11.88
CA ALA A 246 37.34 -2.54 12.45
C ALA A 246 37.32 -2.20 13.95
N VAL A 247 36.49 -1.23 14.37
CA VAL A 247 36.32 -0.87 15.78
C VAL A 247 35.64 -2.00 16.54
N ILE A 248 34.60 -2.59 15.95
CA ILE A 248 33.89 -3.75 16.52
C ILE A 248 34.87 -4.90 16.75
N GLU A 249 35.76 -5.17 15.80
CA GLU A 249 36.79 -6.21 15.94
C GLU A 249 37.74 -5.94 17.12
N ILE A 250 38.26 -4.72 17.22
CA ILE A 250 39.14 -4.32 18.34
C ILE A 250 38.41 -4.52 19.68
N PHE A 251 37.21 -3.95 19.81
CA PHE A 251 36.40 -4.05 21.01
C PHE A 251 36.12 -5.51 21.40
N LEU A 252 35.74 -6.35 20.43
CA LEU A 252 35.46 -7.76 20.68
C LEU A 252 36.71 -8.54 21.14
N ASN A 253 37.88 -8.22 20.60
CA ASN A 253 39.15 -8.82 21.04
C ASN A 253 39.48 -8.43 22.48
N GLU A 254 39.30 -7.17 22.86
CA GLU A 254 39.48 -6.68 24.24
C GLU A 254 38.52 -7.35 25.23
N LYS A 255 37.30 -7.65 24.78
CA LYS A 255 36.30 -8.40 25.57
C LYS A 255 36.50 -9.92 25.54
N HIS A 256 37.61 -10.41 24.96
CA HIS A 256 37.91 -11.83 24.81
C HIS A 256 36.82 -12.63 24.09
N ARG A 257 36.13 -12.01 23.12
CA ARG A 257 35.06 -12.61 22.33
C ARG A 257 35.24 -12.31 20.84
N PRO A 258 36.34 -12.78 20.20
CA PRO A 258 36.62 -12.50 18.79
C PRO A 258 35.50 -13.01 17.88
N LEU A 259 35.20 -12.25 16.81
CA LEU A 259 34.28 -12.66 15.76
C LEU A 259 35.07 -13.07 14.51
N THR A 260 35.20 -14.38 14.29
CA THR A 260 36.02 -14.95 13.20
C THR A 260 35.59 -14.50 11.81
N GLU A 261 34.32 -14.16 11.64
CA GLU A 261 33.71 -13.71 10.40
C GLU A 261 34.27 -12.37 9.90
N LEU A 262 34.77 -11.51 10.81
CA LEU A 262 35.42 -10.24 10.44
C LEU A 262 36.77 -10.44 9.76
N GLN A 263 37.40 -11.61 9.95
CA GLN A 263 38.63 -12.01 9.28
C GLN A 263 38.38 -12.76 7.96
N ASN A 264 37.12 -13.08 7.65
CA ASN A 264 36.74 -13.83 6.46
C ASN A 264 36.25 -12.89 5.34
N ASN A 265 37.09 -12.64 4.34
CA ASN A 265 36.75 -11.78 3.21
C ASN A 265 35.55 -12.27 2.39
N ALA A 266 35.33 -13.59 2.29
CA ALA A 266 34.16 -14.12 1.60
C ALA A 266 32.87 -13.76 2.35
N TRP A 267 32.90 -13.76 3.69
CA TRP A 267 31.78 -13.33 4.51
C TRP A 267 31.58 -11.80 4.43
N LEU A 268 32.67 -11.02 4.47
CA LEU A 268 32.60 -9.56 4.31
C LEU A 268 32.04 -9.14 2.96
N TRP A 269 32.31 -9.89 1.89
CA TRP A 269 31.67 -9.69 0.58
C TRP A 269 30.14 -9.87 0.67
N LYS A 270 29.67 -10.93 1.32
CA LYS A 270 28.22 -11.17 1.52
C LYS A 270 27.60 -10.05 2.35
N LEU A 271 28.28 -9.60 3.41
CA LEU A 271 27.85 -8.46 4.22
C LEU A 271 27.72 -7.19 3.37
N ALA A 272 28.76 -6.82 2.61
CA ALA A 272 28.75 -5.64 1.74
C ALA A 272 27.62 -5.69 0.70
N PHE A 273 27.43 -6.85 0.07
CA PHE A 273 26.35 -7.09 -0.89
C PHE A 273 24.96 -6.91 -0.25
N TYR A 274 24.74 -7.49 0.94
CA TYR A 274 23.44 -7.34 1.62
C TYR A 274 23.18 -5.92 2.12
N VAL A 275 24.21 -5.15 2.50
CA VAL A 275 24.06 -3.73 2.81
C VAL A 275 23.46 -2.99 1.60
N ASP A 276 24.05 -3.18 0.42
CA ASP A 276 23.58 -2.53 -0.80
C ASP A 276 22.19 -3.04 -1.24
N LEU A 277 21.96 -4.35 -1.22
CA LEU A 277 20.67 -4.94 -1.62
C LEU A 277 19.53 -4.48 -0.70
N THR A 278 19.74 -4.52 0.62
CA THR A 278 18.73 -4.08 1.59
C THR A 278 18.44 -2.58 1.47
N LYS A 279 19.43 -1.77 1.09
CA LYS A 279 19.23 -0.35 0.77
C LYS A 279 18.25 -0.18 -0.41
N HIS A 280 18.47 -0.88 -1.52
CA HIS A 280 17.57 -0.81 -2.69
C HIS A 280 16.14 -1.27 -2.35
N VAL A 281 16.01 -2.35 -1.58
CA VAL A 281 14.70 -2.85 -1.12
C VAL A 281 14.02 -1.84 -0.17
N ASN A 282 14.77 -1.19 0.71
CA ASN A 282 14.25 -0.16 1.61
C ASN A 282 13.82 1.11 0.85
N GLU A 283 14.57 1.51 -0.18
CA GLU A 283 14.18 2.62 -1.05
C GLU A 283 12.85 2.33 -1.77
N LEU A 284 12.65 1.11 -2.27
CA LEU A 284 11.36 0.70 -2.81
C LEU A 284 10.26 0.80 -1.75
N ASN A 285 10.50 0.24 -0.56
CA ASN A 285 9.52 0.26 0.53
C ASN A 285 9.06 1.67 0.90
N LEU A 286 9.98 2.64 0.94
CA LEU A 286 9.66 4.04 1.19
C LEU A 286 8.82 4.64 0.05
N ARG A 287 9.08 4.29 -1.21
CA ARG A 287 8.28 4.75 -2.36
C ARG A 287 6.88 4.15 -2.41
N LEU A 288 6.68 2.97 -1.81
CA LEU A 288 5.37 2.34 -1.69
C LEU A 288 4.54 2.92 -0.51
N GLN A 289 5.15 3.77 0.30
CA GLN A 289 4.52 4.45 1.43
C GLN A 289 4.27 5.92 1.12
N GLY A 290 3.29 6.50 1.81
CA GLY A 290 3.00 7.93 1.73
C GLY A 290 1.52 8.23 1.53
N GLU A 291 1.19 9.50 1.67
CA GLU A 291 -0.16 10.00 1.41
C GLU A 291 -0.38 10.20 -0.09
N ASN A 292 -1.62 10.08 -0.55
CA ASN A 292 -2.03 10.32 -1.94
C ASN A 292 -1.33 9.43 -2.99
N GLN A 293 -0.94 8.22 -2.60
CA GLN A 293 -0.45 7.21 -3.54
C GLN A 293 -1.62 6.66 -4.37
N HIS A 294 -1.43 6.55 -5.68
CA HIS A 294 -2.36 5.88 -6.59
C HIS A 294 -1.82 4.50 -7.00
N LEU A 295 -2.73 3.55 -7.23
CA LEU A 295 -2.39 2.20 -7.71
C LEU A 295 -1.36 2.19 -8.86
N PRO A 296 -1.50 3.03 -9.89
CA PRO A 296 -0.60 2.96 -11.03
C PRO A 296 0.84 3.40 -10.71
N ASP A 297 1.01 4.38 -9.82
CA ASP A 297 2.32 4.85 -9.38
C ASP A 297 3.02 3.78 -8.55
N LEU A 298 2.27 3.17 -7.63
CA LEU A 298 2.71 2.05 -6.81
C LEU A 298 3.18 0.87 -7.66
N TYR A 299 2.37 0.45 -8.64
CA TYR A 299 2.74 -0.64 -9.54
C TYR A 299 3.91 -0.26 -10.48
N THR A 300 4.03 1.01 -10.85
CA THR A 300 5.20 1.52 -11.61
C THR A 300 6.49 1.38 -10.81
N ASN A 301 6.46 1.62 -9.51
CA ASN A 301 7.61 1.38 -8.64
C ASN A 301 7.99 -0.11 -8.60
N ILE A 302 7.03 -1.03 -8.57
CA ILE A 302 7.28 -2.49 -8.65
C ILE A 302 7.92 -2.86 -9.99
N LYS A 303 7.34 -2.41 -11.11
CA LYS A 303 7.90 -2.63 -12.46
C LYS A 303 9.33 -2.11 -12.58
N SER A 304 9.58 -0.90 -12.08
CA SER A 304 10.92 -0.30 -12.06
C SER A 304 11.90 -1.15 -11.26
N PHE A 305 11.50 -1.62 -10.07
CA PHE A 305 12.35 -2.45 -9.22
C PHE A 305 12.67 -3.81 -9.85
N ARG A 306 11.68 -4.49 -10.46
CA ARG A 306 11.91 -5.73 -11.23
C ARG A 306 12.96 -5.52 -12.33
N LYS A 307 12.91 -4.40 -13.06
CA LYS A 307 13.94 -4.05 -14.06
C LYS A 307 15.32 -3.77 -13.44
N LYS A 308 15.36 -3.11 -12.27
CA LYS A 308 16.62 -2.89 -11.54
C LYS A 308 17.28 -4.21 -11.14
N LEU A 309 16.52 -5.21 -10.68
CA LEU A 309 17.07 -6.53 -10.34
C LEU A 309 17.76 -7.18 -11.55
N ILE A 310 17.17 -7.08 -12.75
CA ILE A 310 17.79 -7.59 -13.98
C ILE A 310 19.09 -6.85 -14.29
N LEU A 311 19.08 -5.52 -14.16
CA LEU A 311 20.29 -4.70 -14.35
C LEU A 311 21.39 -5.08 -13.35
N PHE A 312 21.04 -5.26 -12.07
CA PHE A 312 21.97 -5.65 -11.01
C PHE A 312 22.63 -7.00 -11.32
N GLN A 313 21.87 -7.99 -11.80
CA GLN A 313 22.43 -9.27 -12.24
C GLN A 313 23.44 -9.09 -13.37
N SER A 314 23.12 -8.25 -14.37
CA SER A 314 24.03 -7.99 -15.49
C SER A 314 25.31 -7.29 -15.04
N GLN A 315 25.21 -6.28 -14.16
CA GLN A 315 26.36 -5.51 -13.68
C GLN A 315 27.26 -6.34 -12.76
N LEU A 316 26.68 -7.11 -11.84
CA LEU A 316 27.49 -7.94 -10.93
C LEU A 316 28.23 -9.07 -11.67
N ARG A 317 27.65 -9.63 -12.75
CA ARG A 317 28.36 -10.57 -13.63
C ARG A 317 29.59 -9.97 -14.30
N SER A 318 29.53 -8.68 -14.66
CA SER A 318 30.66 -7.96 -15.23
C SER A 318 31.57 -7.31 -14.17
N LYS A 319 31.41 -7.67 -12.88
CA LYS A 319 32.13 -7.09 -11.73
C LYS A 319 32.01 -5.55 -11.68
N CYS A 320 30.87 -5.03 -12.12
CA CYS A 320 30.53 -3.60 -12.10
C CYS A 320 29.68 -3.28 -10.86
N PHE A 321 30.22 -2.47 -9.95
CA PHE A 321 29.60 -2.16 -8.66
C PHE A 321 28.95 -0.77 -8.60
N SER A 322 28.62 -0.14 -9.74
CA SER A 322 28.11 1.25 -9.79
C SER A 322 26.82 1.50 -8.98
N HIS A 323 26.05 0.44 -8.69
CA HIS A 323 24.85 0.52 -7.84
C HIS A 323 25.00 -0.23 -6.51
N PHE A 324 26.20 -0.73 -6.19
CA PHE A 324 26.55 -1.47 -4.99
C PHE A 324 27.75 -0.79 -4.32
N LYS A 325 27.50 0.37 -3.70
CA LYS A 325 28.57 1.25 -3.23
C LYS A 325 29.40 0.63 -2.10
N THR A 326 28.76 -0.10 -1.19
CA THR A 326 29.47 -0.78 -0.11
C THR A 326 30.35 -1.91 -0.67
N SER A 327 29.84 -2.64 -1.65
CA SER A 327 30.60 -3.67 -2.37
C SER A 327 31.76 -3.06 -3.17
N GLU A 328 31.56 -1.91 -3.82
CA GLU A 328 32.62 -1.16 -4.51
C GLU A 328 33.74 -0.75 -3.54
N ILE A 329 33.38 -0.18 -2.38
CA ILE A 329 34.36 0.20 -1.35
C ILE A 329 35.14 -1.04 -0.89
N PHE A 330 34.46 -2.15 -0.61
CA PHE A 330 35.11 -3.36 -0.15
C PHE A 330 36.05 -3.97 -1.21
N SER A 331 35.69 -3.85 -2.51
CA SER A 331 36.50 -4.33 -3.63
C SER A 331 37.92 -3.76 -3.67
N HIS A 332 38.12 -2.56 -3.13
CA HIS A 332 39.43 -1.91 -3.05
C HIS A 332 40.25 -2.32 -1.82
N THR A 333 39.64 -3.06 -0.89
CA THR A 333 40.26 -3.44 0.40
C THR A 333 40.62 -4.92 0.50
N THR A 334 40.27 -5.73 -0.50
CA THR A 334 40.53 -7.17 -0.51
C THR A 334 40.98 -7.65 -1.89
N GLU A 335 41.86 -8.67 -1.89
CA GLU A 335 42.22 -9.43 -3.10
C GLU A 335 41.30 -10.63 -3.34
N THR A 336 40.44 -10.97 -2.38
CA THR A 336 39.49 -12.08 -2.50
C THR A 336 38.44 -11.75 -3.56
N GLU A 337 38.19 -12.68 -4.49
CA GLU A 337 37.21 -12.47 -5.54
C GLU A 337 35.77 -12.32 -5.01
N PHE A 338 35.00 -11.47 -5.67
CA PHE A 338 33.58 -11.30 -5.38
C PHE A 338 32.82 -12.61 -5.66
N PRO A 339 31.98 -13.10 -4.72
CA PRO A 339 31.21 -14.33 -4.89
C PRO A 339 30.01 -14.08 -5.83
N ILE A 340 30.27 -14.06 -7.14
CA ILE A 340 29.28 -13.76 -8.18
C ILE A 340 28.10 -14.73 -8.12
N ASP A 341 28.35 -16.04 -8.03
CA ASP A 341 27.28 -17.06 -8.07
C ASP A 341 26.27 -16.86 -6.94
N PHE A 342 26.76 -16.62 -5.72
CA PHE A 342 25.93 -16.29 -4.56
C PHE A 342 25.06 -15.05 -4.78
N ALA A 343 25.65 -13.97 -5.31
CA ALA A 343 24.92 -12.73 -5.54
C ALA A 343 23.85 -12.89 -6.64
N ILE A 344 24.15 -13.65 -7.69
CA ILE A 344 23.22 -13.90 -8.81
C ILE A 344 22.09 -14.83 -8.39
N GLU A 345 22.37 -15.87 -7.60
CA GLU A 345 21.36 -16.76 -7.01
C GLU A 345 20.41 -15.94 -6.11
N THR A 346 20.96 -15.15 -5.18
CA THR A 346 20.16 -14.30 -4.28
C THR A 346 19.25 -13.33 -5.06
N LEU A 347 19.76 -12.69 -6.12
CA LEU A 347 18.95 -11.80 -6.96
C LEU A 347 17.91 -12.55 -7.79
N SER A 348 18.19 -13.79 -8.19
CA SER A 348 17.25 -14.64 -8.93
C SER A 348 16.08 -15.04 -8.04
N ASP A 349 16.36 -15.45 -6.81
CA ASP A 349 15.33 -15.77 -5.82
C ASP A 349 14.47 -14.55 -5.49
N LEU A 350 15.11 -13.39 -5.30
CA LEU A 350 14.37 -12.15 -5.07
C LEU A 350 13.46 -11.83 -6.25
N LYS A 351 13.96 -11.96 -7.49
CA LYS A 351 13.19 -11.72 -8.69
C LYS A 351 11.98 -12.66 -8.79
N ILE A 352 12.17 -13.96 -8.59
CA ILE A 352 11.09 -14.95 -8.59
C ILE A 352 10.03 -14.56 -7.56
N ASN A 353 10.45 -14.21 -6.33
CA ASN A 353 9.53 -13.77 -5.28
C ASN A 353 8.74 -12.51 -5.68
N PHE A 354 9.38 -11.52 -6.32
CA PHE A 354 8.68 -10.34 -6.84
C PHE A 354 7.74 -10.68 -7.99
N ASP A 355 8.08 -11.63 -8.85
CA ASP A 355 7.23 -12.06 -9.97
C ASP A 355 5.98 -12.80 -9.44
N THR A 356 6.14 -13.69 -8.45
CA THR A 356 5.01 -14.45 -7.88
C THR A 356 4.16 -13.62 -6.91
N SER A 357 4.77 -12.76 -6.09
CA SER A 357 4.04 -12.09 -5.00
C SER A 357 3.08 -11.01 -5.49
N PHE A 358 3.33 -10.40 -6.65
CA PHE A 358 2.54 -9.30 -7.21
C PHE A 358 1.69 -9.74 -8.42
N SER A 359 1.40 -11.05 -8.54
CA SER A 359 0.65 -11.59 -9.68
C SER A 359 -0.79 -11.05 -9.76
N ASP A 360 -1.38 -10.67 -8.64
CA ASP A 360 -2.69 -10.00 -8.57
C ASP A 360 -2.66 -8.60 -9.20
N PHE A 361 -1.57 -7.85 -9.02
CA PHE A 361 -1.34 -6.59 -9.72
C PHE A 361 -1.08 -6.82 -11.21
N ASP A 362 -0.33 -7.87 -11.56
CA ASP A 362 -0.06 -8.24 -12.95
C ASP A 362 -1.37 -8.61 -13.69
N ALA A 363 -2.31 -9.26 -13.01
CA ALA A 363 -3.62 -9.62 -13.56
C ALA A 363 -4.48 -8.41 -13.96
N ILE A 364 -4.26 -7.25 -13.32
CA ILE A 364 -5.00 -6.01 -13.60
C ILE A 364 -4.18 -4.99 -14.40
N VAL A 365 -3.02 -5.37 -14.95
CA VAL A 365 -2.11 -4.45 -15.64
C VAL A 365 -2.77 -3.71 -16.81
N ASN A 366 -3.64 -4.38 -17.56
CA ASN A 366 -4.35 -3.75 -18.69
C ASN A 366 -5.34 -2.70 -18.19
N GLN A 367 -6.02 -2.95 -17.07
CA GLN A 367 -6.92 -1.97 -16.48
C GLN A 367 -6.15 -0.75 -15.94
N ILE A 368 -4.97 -0.98 -15.34
CA ILE A 368 -4.06 0.10 -14.94
C ILE A 368 -3.61 0.93 -16.14
N LYS A 369 -3.29 0.29 -17.28
CA LYS A 369 -2.86 0.98 -18.51
C LYS A 369 -3.96 1.85 -19.09
N ILE A 370 -5.21 1.37 -19.13
CA ILE A 370 -6.37 2.14 -19.58
C ILE A 370 -6.47 3.45 -18.80
N PHE A 371 -6.29 3.38 -17.48
CA PHE A 371 -6.32 4.55 -16.62
C PHE A 371 -5.08 5.44 -16.77
N GLN A 372 -3.88 4.86 -16.90
CA GLN A 372 -2.64 5.64 -17.00
C GLN A 372 -2.42 6.29 -18.36
N ASN A 373 -2.89 5.67 -19.44
CA ASN A 373 -2.62 6.11 -20.80
C ASN A 373 -3.78 5.71 -21.73
N PRO A 374 -4.96 6.32 -21.56
CA PRO A 374 -6.14 5.98 -22.37
C PRO A 374 -5.92 6.24 -23.87
N PHE A 375 -4.98 7.12 -24.23
CA PHE A 375 -4.67 7.47 -25.62
C PHE A 375 -3.75 6.49 -26.37
N ASP A 376 -3.10 5.57 -25.66
CA ASP A 376 -2.19 4.55 -26.22
C ASP A 376 -2.72 3.14 -25.94
N THR A 377 -4.02 3.04 -25.68
CA THR A 377 -4.70 1.80 -25.35
C THR A 377 -5.26 1.19 -26.62
N ASP A 378 -4.99 -0.09 -26.84
CA ASP A 378 -5.59 -0.85 -27.92
C ASP A 378 -7.10 -1.05 -27.64
N ILE A 379 -7.94 -0.64 -28.59
CA ILE A 379 -9.40 -0.68 -28.46
C ILE A 379 -9.91 -2.12 -28.53
N GLU A 380 -9.25 -3.01 -29.28
CA GLU A 380 -9.73 -4.37 -29.52
C GLU A 380 -9.68 -5.25 -28.26
N ILE A 381 -8.80 -4.92 -27.31
CA ILE A 381 -8.64 -5.65 -26.04
C ILE A 381 -9.56 -5.15 -24.93
N LEU A 382 -10.34 -4.09 -25.17
CA LEU A 382 -11.22 -3.50 -24.17
C LEU A 382 -12.54 -4.26 -24.02
N ALA A 383 -13.15 -4.11 -22.84
CA ALA A 383 -14.53 -4.52 -22.63
C ALA A 383 -15.45 -3.76 -23.60
N LEU A 384 -16.48 -4.43 -24.14
CA LEU A 384 -17.31 -3.92 -25.22
C LEU A 384 -17.96 -2.58 -24.87
N GLU A 385 -18.36 -2.42 -23.61
CA GLU A 385 -18.94 -1.20 -23.04
C GLU A 385 -17.99 0.02 -23.04
N LEU A 386 -16.67 -0.21 -23.07
CA LEU A 386 -15.66 0.86 -23.08
C LEU A 386 -15.21 1.25 -24.49
N GLN A 387 -15.42 0.39 -25.50
CA GLN A 387 -14.82 0.57 -26.83
C GLN A 387 -15.26 1.87 -27.51
N MET A 388 -16.58 2.14 -27.52
CA MET A 388 -17.12 3.34 -28.17
C MET A 388 -16.67 4.63 -27.46
N GLU A 389 -16.73 4.64 -26.12
CA GLU A 389 -16.25 5.78 -25.33
C GLU A 389 -14.75 6.01 -25.52
N MET A 390 -13.96 4.94 -25.61
CA MET A 390 -12.51 5.06 -25.83
C MET A 390 -12.19 5.60 -27.23
N ILE A 391 -12.91 5.18 -28.27
CA ILE A 391 -12.76 5.72 -29.63
C ILE A 391 -13.00 7.24 -29.63
N ASP A 392 -14.10 7.69 -29.02
CA ASP A 392 -14.45 9.10 -28.92
C ASP A 392 -13.38 9.90 -28.14
N LEU A 393 -12.87 9.32 -27.04
CA LEU A 393 -11.81 9.92 -26.25
C LEU A 393 -10.52 10.08 -27.06
N GLN A 394 -10.09 9.02 -27.75
CA GLN A 394 -8.83 8.98 -28.49
C GLN A 394 -8.84 9.90 -29.72
N CYS A 395 -9.99 10.10 -30.35
CA CYS A 395 -10.17 10.98 -31.51
C CYS A 395 -10.29 12.47 -31.15
N SER A 396 -10.43 12.82 -29.87
CA SER A 396 -10.63 14.21 -29.44
C SER A 396 -9.33 14.91 -29.08
N ASP A 397 -8.82 15.77 -29.98
CA ASP A 397 -7.63 16.60 -29.73
C ASP A 397 -7.81 17.54 -28.52
N ILE A 398 -9.02 18.00 -28.26
CA ILE A 398 -9.33 18.86 -27.11
C ILE A 398 -9.13 18.08 -25.80
N ILE A 399 -9.66 16.86 -25.72
CA ILE A 399 -9.52 16.00 -24.55
C ILE A 399 -8.06 15.56 -24.39
N LYS A 400 -7.37 15.25 -25.49
CA LYS A 400 -5.94 14.90 -25.50
C LYS A 400 -5.04 16.03 -24.99
N ASN A 401 -5.26 17.25 -25.46
CA ASN A 401 -4.53 18.42 -24.96
C ASN A 401 -4.78 18.63 -23.47
N LYS A 402 -6.00 18.40 -22.99
CA LYS A 402 -6.31 18.51 -21.56
C LYS A 402 -5.59 17.47 -20.72
N TYR A 403 -5.55 16.22 -21.19
CA TYR A 403 -4.81 15.13 -20.57
C TYR A 403 -3.31 15.46 -20.41
N GLN A 404 -2.70 16.07 -21.43
CA GLN A 404 -1.28 16.43 -21.40
C GLN A 404 -0.96 17.60 -20.43
N ASN A 405 -1.96 18.44 -20.14
CA ASN A 405 -1.77 19.69 -19.39
C ASN A 405 -2.34 19.64 -17.96
N SER A 406 -2.88 18.52 -17.50
CA SER A 406 -3.49 18.39 -16.16
C SER A 406 -3.03 17.12 -15.46
N SER A 407 -3.21 17.07 -14.13
CA SER A 407 -3.00 15.81 -13.41
C SER A 407 -4.01 14.76 -13.85
N LEU A 408 -3.67 13.48 -13.70
CA LEU A 408 -4.56 12.39 -14.11
C LEU A 408 -5.94 12.47 -13.46
N LEU A 409 -5.98 12.85 -12.18
CA LEU A 409 -7.22 13.07 -11.45
C LEU A 409 -8.03 14.22 -12.07
N GLU A 410 -7.42 15.39 -12.28
CA GLU A 410 -8.10 16.55 -12.88
C GLU A 410 -8.59 16.28 -14.29
N PHE A 411 -7.84 15.50 -15.08
CA PHE A 411 -8.26 15.06 -16.39
C PHE A 411 -9.58 14.29 -16.33
N TYR A 412 -9.65 13.23 -15.53
CA TYR A 412 -10.85 12.40 -15.41
C TYR A 412 -12.03 13.17 -14.78
N LYS A 413 -11.78 14.07 -13.82
CA LYS A 413 -12.80 14.99 -13.27
C LYS A 413 -13.51 15.82 -14.32
N SER A 414 -12.85 16.01 -15.45
CA SER A 414 -13.24 16.98 -16.45
C SER A 414 -13.92 16.38 -17.67
N LEU A 415 -14.01 15.05 -17.74
CA LEU A 415 -14.72 14.34 -18.79
C LEU A 415 -16.24 14.44 -18.59
N PRO A 416 -17.03 14.69 -19.65
CA PRO A 416 -18.49 14.69 -19.56
C PRO A 416 -19.05 13.31 -19.17
N LEU A 417 -19.77 13.25 -18.04
CA LEU A 417 -20.46 12.04 -17.57
C LEU A 417 -21.40 11.43 -18.61
N THR A 418 -22.09 12.26 -19.38
CA THR A 418 -23.05 11.79 -20.41
C THR A 418 -22.38 11.10 -21.59
N GLN A 419 -21.07 11.28 -21.78
CA GLN A 419 -20.32 10.74 -22.91
C GLN A 419 -19.35 9.62 -22.47
N PHE A 420 -18.84 9.68 -21.24
CA PHE A 420 -17.78 8.77 -20.76
C PHE A 420 -18.19 8.05 -19.48
N ASP A 421 -19.47 7.67 -19.33
CA ASP A 421 -20.00 7.06 -18.10
C ASP A 421 -19.25 5.77 -17.76
N ASN A 422 -19.12 4.84 -18.70
CA ASN A 422 -18.47 3.55 -18.45
C ASN A 422 -16.98 3.69 -18.15
N LEU A 423 -16.30 4.60 -18.86
CA LEU A 423 -14.90 4.91 -18.64
C LEU A 423 -14.70 5.52 -17.25
N LEU A 424 -15.51 6.51 -16.88
CA LEU A 424 -15.46 7.08 -15.54
C LEU A 424 -15.73 5.99 -14.52
N VAL A 425 -16.73 5.12 -14.75
CA VAL A 425 -17.07 3.99 -13.89
C VAL A 425 -15.85 3.11 -13.60
N GLY A 426 -15.12 2.74 -14.66
CA GLY A 426 -13.89 1.98 -14.57
C GLY A 426 -12.75 2.75 -13.89
N CYS A 427 -12.62 4.05 -14.14
CA CYS A 427 -11.58 4.90 -13.55
C CYS A 427 -11.76 5.08 -12.05
N PHE A 428 -12.99 5.16 -11.56
CA PHE A 428 -13.25 5.24 -10.12
C PHE A 428 -12.72 4.00 -9.38
N LEU A 429 -12.68 2.81 -9.97
CA LEU A 429 -12.03 1.63 -9.36
C LEU A 429 -10.56 1.95 -8.97
N PHE A 430 -9.84 2.69 -9.83
CA PHE A 430 -8.44 3.08 -9.64
C PHE A 430 -8.26 4.27 -8.69
N LEU A 431 -9.22 5.20 -8.66
CA LEU A 431 -9.24 6.33 -7.73
C LEU A 431 -9.58 5.91 -6.30
N VAL A 432 -10.44 4.90 -6.19
CA VAL A 432 -10.99 4.39 -4.94
C VAL A 432 -10.08 3.32 -4.34
N LEU A 433 -9.18 2.69 -5.11
CA LEU A 433 -8.31 1.60 -4.65
C LEU A 433 -7.42 2.01 -3.47
N LEU A 434 -7.80 1.55 -2.28
CA LEU A 434 -7.00 1.69 -1.09
C LEU A 434 -6.00 0.54 -1.04
N ILE A 435 -4.75 0.89 -1.26
CA ILE A 435 -3.64 -0.03 -1.09
C ILE A 435 -3.00 0.44 0.20
N CYS A 436 -2.97 -0.38 1.24
CA CYS A 436 -2.42 -0.03 2.55
C CYS A 436 -1.01 0.58 2.41
N ALA A 437 -0.94 1.89 2.24
CA ALA A 437 0.28 2.69 2.08
C ALA A 437 0.64 3.41 3.38
N ARG A 438 -0.26 3.36 4.37
CA ARG A 438 -0.08 3.88 5.72
C ARG A 438 0.05 2.71 6.69
N ARG A 439 1.28 2.33 7.01
CA ARG A 439 1.50 1.75 8.35
C ARG A 439 1.46 2.90 9.34
N PRO A 440 0.72 2.81 10.46
CA PRO A 440 0.89 3.79 11.53
C PRO A 440 2.37 3.82 11.88
N SER A 441 2.99 4.99 11.75
CA SER A 441 4.38 5.17 12.11
C SER A 441 4.55 4.72 13.57
N PRO A 442 5.32 3.67 13.82
CA PRO A 442 5.68 3.31 15.17
C PRO A 442 6.76 4.31 15.56
N LYS A 443 6.35 5.30 16.35
CA LYS A 443 7.28 6.21 17.03
C LYS A 443 8.31 5.42 17.82
#